data_AF-A0A9X2EAZ2-F1
#
_entry.id   AF-A0A9X2EAZ2-F1
#
_cell.length_a   1.000
_cell.length_b   1.000
_cell.length_c   1.000
_cell.angle_alpha   90.00
_cell.angle_beta   90.00
_cell.angle_gamma   90.00
#
_symmetry.space_group_name_H-M   'P 1'
#
loop_
_entity.id
_entity.type
_entity.pdbx_description
1 polymer ?
#
loop_
_entity_poly.entity_id
_entity_poly.type
_entity_poly.pdbx_seq_one_letter_code
_entity_poly.pdbx_strand_id
1 'polypeptide(L)'
;MAFPAQRLLTIADFAALEEDERGRWELVEGNLMVAPSPTPQHSNAAGELYMQLRPQLPQGVKLLLDVDLDLQLAPDGGAGHGAQARSVRCREVRV
;
A
#
# COMPACT_ATOMS: atom_id res chain seq x y z
N MET A 1 7.85 8.78 22.10
CA MET A 1 7.82 8.43 20.67
C MET A 1 8.82 9.30 19.95
N ALA A 2 9.82 8.70 19.31
CA ALA A 2 10.72 9.40 18.40
C ALA A 2 10.24 9.07 16.99
N PHE A 3 9.64 10.03 16.29
CA PHE A 3 9.57 9.95 14.83
C PHE A 3 11.01 9.95 14.32
N PRO A 4 11.40 9.07 13.39
CA PRO A 4 12.75 9.10 12.84
C PRO A 4 13.06 10.52 12.35
N ALA A 5 14.16 11.08 12.85
CA ALA A 5 14.49 12.48 12.73
C ALA A 5 14.52 12.95 11.26
N GLN A 6 13.71 13.96 10.90
CA GLN A 6 13.84 14.91 9.77
C GLN A 6 14.35 14.40 8.40
N ARG A 7 14.34 13.09 8.15
CA ARG A 7 14.91 12.46 6.95
C ARG A 7 13.81 11.73 6.21
N LEU A 8 13.74 11.97 4.90
CA LEU A 8 12.90 11.22 3.99
C LEU A 8 13.29 9.75 3.98
N LEU A 9 12.30 8.88 4.11
CA LEU A 9 12.48 7.44 4.10
C LEU A 9 12.59 6.92 2.65
N THR A 10 13.48 5.97 2.47
CA THR A 10 13.52 5.15 1.26
C THR A 10 12.55 3.98 1.37
N ILE A 11 12.30 3.27 0.27
CA ILE A 11 11.50 2.03 0.28
C ILE A 11 12.14 0.98 1.21
N ALA A 12 13.47 0.89 1.23
CA ALA A 12 14.20 -0.02 2.10
C ALA A 12 14.05 0.35 3.58
N ASP A 13 14.09 1.64 3.91
CA ASP A 13 13.84 2.12 5.28
C ASP A 13 12.42 1.73 5.73
N PHE A 14 11.43 1.92 4.85
CA PHE A 14 10.02 1.61 5.13
C PHE A 14 9.76 0.11 5.27
N ALA A 15 10.38 -0.71 4.42
CA ALA A 15 10.27 -2.17 4.50
C ALA A 15 10.91 -2.76 5.78
N ALA A 16 11.81 -2.01 6.43
CA ALA A 16 12.44 -2.40 7.69
C ALA A 16 11.62 -1.97 8.93
N LEU A 17 10.53 -1.21 8.76
CA LEU A 17 9.66 -0.83 9.87
C LEU A 17 8.93 -2.06 10.42
N GLU A 18 8.87 -2.17 11.75
CA GLU A 18 8.07 -3.19 12.42
C GLU A 18 6.57 -2.91 12.21
N GLU A 19 5.79 -3.97 12.04
CA GLU A 19 4.34 -3.86 12.02
C GLU A 19 3.84 -3.39 13.39
N ASP A 20 3.06 -2.32 13.43
CA ASP A 20 2.41 -1.84 14.64
C ASP A 20 0.88 -1.95 14.53
N GLU A 21 0.21 -2.04 15.68
CA GLU A 21 -1.26 -2.14 15.74
C GLU A 21 -1.95 -0.79 15.51
N ARG A 22 -1.21 0.28 15.16
CA ARG A 22 -1.73 1.66 15.20
C ARG A 22 -2.40 2.09 13.91
N GLY A 23 -2.19 1.37 12.82
CA GLY A 23 -2.86 1.61 11.55
C GLY A 23 -2.06 1.07 10.37
N ARG A 24 -2.59 1.26 9.16
CA ARG A 24 -1.83 1.02 7.93
C ARG A 24 -1.00 2.26 7.63
N TRP A 25 0.28 2.08 7.37
CA TRP A 25 1.16 3.17 7.01
C TRP A 25 1.30 3.26 5.49
N GLU A 26 1.51 4.46 4.96
CA GLU A 26 1.83 4.70 3.57
C GLU A 26 3.06 5.59 3.48
N LEU A 27 3.97 5.25 2.56
CA LEU A 27 5.15 6.02 2.23
C LEU A 27 4.87 6.92 1.02
N VAL A 28 4.69 8.22 1.22
CA VAL A 28 4.43 9.16 0.13
C VAL A 28 5.55 10.18 0.06
N GLU A 29 6.31 10.19 -1.05
CA GLU A 29 7.45 11.10 -1.25
C GLU A 29 8.47 11.04 -0.10
N GLY A 30 8.69 9.85 0.45
CA GLY A 30 9.56 9.63 1.61
C GLY A 30 8.96 10.00 2.97
N ASN A 31 7.69 10.44 3.01
CA ASN A 31 6.97 10.73 4.25
C ASN A 31 6.10 9.56 4.67
N LEU A 32 6.09 9.28 5.97
CA LEU A 32 5.25 8.25 6.56
C LEU A 32 3.87 8.84 6.93
N MET A 33 2.83 8.33 6.30
CA MET A 33 1.43 8.72 6.47
C MET A 33 0.63 7.57 7.09
N VAL A 34 -0.38 7.86 7.92
CA VAL A 34 -1.35 6.83 8.35
C VAL A 34 -2.53 6.85 7.41
N ALA A 35 -2.83 5.71 6.79
CA ALA A 35 -4.11 5.51 6.14
C ALA A 35 -5.17 5.20 7.21
N PRO A 36 -6.22 6.04 7.35
CA PRO A 36 -7.28 5.77 8.30
C PRO A 36 -8.05 4.51 7.90
N SER A 37 -8.57 3.79 8.89
CA SER A 37 -9.47 2.67 8.64
C SER A 37 -10.72 3.14 7.88
N PRO A 38 -11.17 2.41 6.84
CA PRO A 38 -12.32 2.82 6.04
C PRO A 38 -13.60 2.81 6.88
N THR A 39 -14.49 3.77 6.62
CA THR A 39 -15.83 3.77 7.22
C THR A 39 -16.71 2.69 6.59
N PRO A 40 -17.80 2.24 7.24
CA PRO A 40 -18.72 1.27 6.65
C PRO A 40 -19.27 1.71 5.28
N GLN A 41 -19.58 3.00 5.09
CA GLN A 41 -20.05 3.52 3.81
C GLN A 41 -18.99 3.41 2.71
N HIS A 42 -17.73 3.69 3.03
CA HIS A 42 -16.61 3.54 2.11
C HIS A 42 -16.43 2.06 1.69
N SER A 43 -16.43 1.15 2.67
CA SER A 43 -16.31 -0.29 2.40
C SER A 43 -17.46 -0.82 1.55
N ASN A 44 -18.69 -0.35 1.78
CA ASN A 44 -19.83 -0.71 0.94
C ASN A 44 -19.66 -0.22 -0.50
N ALA A 45 -19.28 1.05 -0.70
CA ALA A 45 -19.05 1.60 -2.04
C ALA A 45 -17.94 0.86 -2.80
N ALA A 46 -16.84 0.53 -2.12
CA ALA A 46 -15.75 -0.27 -2.68
C ALA A 46 -16.21 -1.68 -3.08
N GLY A 47 -17.05 -2.32 -2.26
CA GLY A 47 -17.64 -3.64 -2.55
C GLY A 47 -18.57 -3.63 -3.76
N GLU A 48 -19.43 -2.62 -3.89
CA GLU A 48 -20.30 -2.46 -5.06
C GLU A 48 -19.49 -2.27 -6.33
N LEU A 49 -18.45 -1.43 -6.29
CA LEU A 49 -17.55 -1.22 -7.43
C LEU A 49 -16.79 -2.50 -7.80
N TYR A 50 -16.32 -3.24 -6.80
CA TYR A 50 -15.67 -4.54 -7.01
C TYR A 50 -16.55 -5.51 -7.79
N MET A 51 -17.81 -5.64 -7.37
CA MET A 51 -18.77 -6.55 -8.00
C MET A 51 -19.08 -6.15 -9.44
N GLN A 52 -19.15 -4.85 -9.73
CA GLN A 52 -19.38 -4.34 -11.09
C GLN A 52 -18.18 -4.57 -12.02
N LEU A 53 -16.95 -4.36 -11.54
CA LEU A 53 -15.73 -4.45 -12.36
C LEU A 53 -15.23 -5.87 -12.57
N ARG A 54 -15.38 -6.76 -11.57
CA ARG A 54 -14.82 -8.11 -11.60
C ARG A 54 -15.18 -8.95 -12.85
N PRO A 55 -16.43 -8.98 -13.36
CA PRO A 55 -16.75 -9.75 -14.56
C PRO A 55 -16.18 -9.16 -15.86
N GLN A 56 -15.68 -7.92 -15.83
CA GLN A 56 -15.14 -7.21 -16.99
C GLN A 56 -13.62 -7.37 -17.14
N LEU A 57 -12.97 -8.08 -16.20
CA LEU A 57 -11.52 -8.18 -16.19
C LEU A 57 -11.00 -9.11 -17.31
N PRO A 58 -9.92 -8.70 -18.01
CA PRO A 58 -9.25 -9.58 -18.95
C PRO A 58 -8.57 -10.75 -18.23
N GLN A 59 -8.30 -11.83 -18.97
CA GLN A 59 -7.63 -13.00 -18.42
C GLN A 59 -6.27 -12.62 -17.80
N GLY A 60 -6.02 -13.12 -16.59
CA GLY A 60 -4.76 -12.89 -15.86
C GLY A 60 -4.74 -11.62 -15.00
N VAL A 61 -5.79 -10.80 -15.03
CA VAL A 61 -5.92 -9.63 -14.15
C VAL A 61 -6.84 -9.95 -12.96
N LYS A 62 -6.47 -9.44 -11.76
CA LYS A 62 -7.24 -9.61 -10.53
C LYS A 62 -7.57 -8.26 -9.93
N LEU A 63 -8.77 -8.12 -9.36
CA LEU A 63 -9.15 -6.96 -8.55
C LEU A 63 -8.88 -7.25 -7.07
N LEU A 64 -8.20 -6.33 -6.40
CA LEU A 64 -7.87 -6.37 -4.98
C LEU A 64 -8.30 -5.03 -4.37
N LEU A 65 -8.95 -5.06 -3.20
CA LEU A 65 -9.39 -3.85 -2.49
C LEU A 65 -8.34 -3.34 -1.49
N ASP A 66 -7.40 -4.19 -1.09
CA ASP A 66 -6.39 -3.90 -0.09
C ASP A 66 -5.13 -4.67 -0.48
N VAL A 67 -4.11 -3.95 -0.97
CA VAL A 67 -2.83 -4.51 -1.43
C VAL A 67 -1.76 -3.43 -1.42
N ASP A 68 -0.54 -3.84 -1.07
CA ASP A 68 0.62 -2.96 -1.08
C ASP A 68 1.29 -2.93 -2.44
N LEU A 69 1.65 -1.72 -2.85
CA LEU A 69 2.27 -1.46 -4.12
C LEU A 69 3.45 -0.53 -3.92
N ASP A 70 4.62 -1.03 -4.30
CA ASP A 70 5.76 -0.18 -4.62
C ASP A 70 5.57 0.34 -6.05
N LEU A 71 5.44 1.65 -6.20
CA LEU A 71 5.22 2.29 -7.48
C LEU A 71 6.50 2.42 -8.31
N GLN A 72 7.67 2.17 -7.72
CA GLN A 72 8.99 2.26 -8.36
C GLN A 72 9.25 3.60 -9.06
N LEU A 73 8.67 4.68 -8.53
CA LEU A 73 8.78 6.02 -9.11
C LEU A 73 10.13 6.69 -8.83
N ALA A 74 10.91 6.14 -7.89
CA ALA A 74 12.24 6.61 -7.56
C ALA A 74 13.29 5.53 -7.86
N PRO A 75 14.54 5.91 -8.22
CA PRO A 75 15.64 4.98 -8.33
C PRO A 75 15.96 4.34 -6.97
N ASP A 76 16.57 3.16 -7.00
CA ASP A 76 16.95 2.41 -5.80
C ASP A 76 17.76 3.29 -4.82
N GLY A 77 17.28 3.39 -3.58
CA GLY A 77 17.90 4.22 -2.53
C GLY A 77 17.49 5.71 -2.53
N GLY A 78 16.62 6.14 -3.43
CA GLY A 78 15.96 7.45 -3.39
C GLY A 78 14.78 7.50 -2.41
N ALA A 79 14.26 8.71 -2.13
CA ALA A 79 13.02 8.88 -1.37
C ALA A 79 11.88 8.10 -2.04
N GLY A 80 11.21 7.24 -1.27
CA GLY A 80 10.29 6.25 -1.83
C GLY A 80 8.86 6.73 -2.00
N HIS A 81 8.13 6.07 -2.89
CA HIS A 81 6.66 6.07 -2.92
C HIS A 81 6.19 4.61 -2.76
N GLY A 82 5.40 4.31 -1.74
CA GLY A 82 4.86 2.97 -1.46
C GLY A 82 3.76 3.00 -0.41
N ALA A 83 3.04 1.89 -0.22
CA ALA A 83 2.08 1.69 0.88
C ALA A 83 2.44 0.42 1.67
N GLN A 84 2.15 0.37 2.98
CA GLN A 84 2.36 -0.77 3.90
C GLN A 84 1.04 -1.53 4.11
N ALA A 85 0.99 -2.85 4.35
CA ALA A 85 2.03 -3.84 4.66
C ALA A 85 1.69 -5.26 4.16
N ARG A 86 2.51 -5.76 3.23
CA ARG A 86 2.74 -7.16 2.82
C ARG A 86 3.63 -7.06 1.59
N SER A 87 4.87 -7.52 1.69
CA SER A 87 5.73 -7.69 0.53
C SER A 87 5.21 -8.83 -0.34
N VAL A 88 4.09 -8.64 -1.03
CA VAL A 88 3.75 -9.47 -2.18
C VAL A 88 4.42 -8.80 -3.36
N ARG A 89 5.56 -9.34 -3.78
CA ARG A 89 6.03 -9.07 -5.14
C ARG A 89 4.85 -9.34 -6.06
N CYS A 90 4.36 -8.33 -6.77
CA CYS A 90 3.21 -8.44 -7.68
C CYS A 90 3.43 -9.50 -8.78
N ARG A 91 4.64 -10.08 -8.90
CA ARG A 91 4.95 -11.24 -9.73
C ARG A 91 4.29 -12.55 -9.28
N GLU A 92 3.83 -12.70 -8.04
CA GLU A 92 3.32 -14.00 -7.54
C GLU A 92 2.06 -13.89 -6.67
N VAL A 93 1.08 -13.06 -7.05
CA VAL A 93 -0.28 -13.19 -6.50
C VAL A 93 -0.98 -14.42 -7.12
N ARG A 94 -0.49 -15.63 -6.82
CA ARG A 94 -1.33 -16.84 -6.90
C ARG A 94 -2.26 -16.84 -5.70
N VAL A 95 -3.45 -16.25 -5.91
CA VAL A 95 -4.68 -16.71 -5.25
C VAL A 95 -4.98 -18.10 -5.76
#